data_AF-X1SP95-F1
#
_entry.id   AF-X1SP95-F1
#
_cell.length_a   1.000
_cell.length_b   1.000
_cell.length_c   1.000
_cell.angle_alpha   90.00
_cell.angle_beta   90.00
_cell.angle_gamma   90.00
#
_symmetry.space_group_name_H-M   'P 1'
#
loop_
_entity.id
_entity.type
_entity.pdbx_description
1 polymer ?
#
loop_
_entity_poly.entity_id
_entity_poly.type
_entity_poly.pdbx_seq_one_letter_code
_entity_poly.pdbx_strand_id
1 'polypeptide(L)'
;PSVSLNFGRWLYDEVFALDPTKYRNLQLKVEHDKALGGCLPTAGNLRVFADLFDEKVVTPSGFLGAKEIFAFTPTQGATEYITLPTDDIIRMLMPINTNDAEEPDIQFETVKIDEDDGKRIIYDGYTMDLIRLAVNRQDRIQEYISGKITSGTLTLYLTACKDIQNVLIEQSHTDTYFSEAWSGGRVRVFTSGADVDFGGIHSGRCPHGSVPIYFGKQNDPDDWWNVARIGKARVQLTPRATADTVPGCDTAKTTELVGQFAIKY
;
A
#
# COMPACT_ATOMS: atom_id res chain seq x y z
N PRO A 1 3.89 -7.17 16.26
CA PRO A 1 4.01 -6.12 15.21
C PRO A 1 3.37 -4.82 15.73
N SER A 2 3.96 -3.67 15.42
CA SER A 2 3.36 -2.35 15.68
C SER A 2 3.08 -1.68 14.34
N VAL A 3 1.87 -1.15 14.18
CA VAL A 3 1.48 -0.34 13.02
C VAL A 3 1.28 1.09 13.51
N SER A 4 1.99 2.04 12.91
CA SER A 4 1.88 3.45 13.26
C SER A 4 0.88 4.15 12.33
N LEU A 5 -0.03 4.92 12.93
CA LEU A 5 -0.96 5.78 12.20
C LEU A 5 -0.52 7.24 12.36
N ASN A 6 -0.06 7.84 11.27
CA ASN A 6 0.42 9.22 11.28
C ASN A 6 -0.68 10.16 10.80
N PHE A 7 -1.08 11.11 11.65
CA PHE A 7 -2.06 12.16 11.31
C PHE A 7 -1.41 13.44 10.76
N GLY A 8 -0.09 13.57 10.88
CA GLY A 8 0.69 14.71 10.40
C GLY A 8 1.72 14.34 9.35
N ARG A 9 2.50 15.33 8.88
CA ARG A 9 3.62 15.06 7.94
C ARG A 9 4.76 14.29 8.62
N TRP A 10 4.95 14.52 9.91
CA TRP A 10 5.90 13.85 10.80
C TRP A 10 5.32 13.80 12.22
N LEU A 11 6.00 13.09 13.13
CA LEU A 11 5.61 13.03 14.54
C LEU A 11 5.69 14.42 15.20
N TYR A 12 4.64 14.85 15.89
CA TYR A 12 4.49 16.20 16.48
C TYR A 12 4.38 17.36 15.48
N ASP A 13 3.80 17.13 14.29
CA ASP A 13 3.41 18.21 13.38
C ASP A 13 2.29 19.07 13.98
N GLU A 14 2.61 20.30 14.39
CA GLU A 14 1.67 21.21 15.06
C GLU A 14 0.59 21.76 14.12
N VAL A 15 0.83 21.73 12.81
CA VAL A 15 -0.11 22.22 11.80
C VAL A 15 -1.14 21.14 11.47
N PHE A 16 -0.66 19.91 11.24
CA PHE A 16 -1.48 18.76 10.90
C PHE A 16 -1.45 17.72 12.00
N ALA A 17 -2.47 17.76 12.86
CA ALA A 17 -2.66 16.79 13.93
C ALA A 17 -4.15 16.55 14.16
N LEU A 18 -4.49 15.34 14.59
CA LEU A 18 -5.86 15.01 14.94
C LEU A 18 -6.23 15.73 16.24
N ASP A 19 -7.20 16.65 16.15
CA ASP A 19 -7.86 17.25 17.30
C ASP A 19 -9.13 16.46 17.63
N PRO A 20 -9.15 15.63 18.71
CA PRO A 20 -10.30 14.79 19.02
C PRO A 20 -11.55 15.60 19.37
N THR A 21 -11.40 16.87 19.80
CA THR A 21 -12.52 17.71 20.25
C THR A 21 -13.40 18.18 19.09
N LYS A 22 -12.88 18.17 17.86
CA LYS A 22 -13.64 18.47 16.63
C LYS A 22 -14.60 17.35 16.22
N TYR A 23 -14.53 16.17 16.85
CA TYR A 23 -15.32 14.99 16.47
C TYR A 23 -16.28 14.58 17.58
N ARG A 24 -17.56 14.39 17.21
CA ARG A 24 -18.58 13.91 18.15
C ARG A 24 -18.42 12.42 18.51
N ASN A 25 -17.81 11.64 17.62
CA ASN A 25 -17.66 10.19 17.77
C ASN A 25 -16.38 9.69 17.10
N LEU A 26 -15.22 10.08 17.64
CA LEU A 26 -13.94 9.56 17.19
C LEU A 26 -13.82 8.08 17.59
N GLN A 27 -13.61 7.20 16.61
CA GLN A 27 -13.52 5.77 16.83
C GLN A 27 -12.36 5.17 16.03
N LEU A 28 -11.61 4.25 16.66
CA LEU A 28 -10.66 3.38 16.00
C LEU A 28 -11.29 2.00 15.88
N LYS A 29 -11.63 1.60 14.65
CA LYS A 29 -12.12 0.25 14.35
C LYS A 29 -10.96 -0.58 13.80
N VAL A 30 -10.68 -1.70 14.47
CA VAL A 30 -9.65 -2.65 14.04
C VAL A 30 -10.31 -3.99 13.80
N GLU A 31 -10.23 -4.46 12.57
CA GLU A 31 -10.61 -5.82 12.20
C GLU A 31 -9.35 -6.69 12.17
N HIS A 32 -9.45 -7.89 12.72
CA HIS A 32 -8.35 -8.85 12.71
C HIS A 32 -8.91 -10.26 12.47
N ASP A 33 -8.26 -11.00 11.58
CA ASP A 33 -8.52 -12.43 11.43
C ASP A 33 -7.55 -13.21 12.33
N LYS A 34 -8.07 -13.77 13.42
CA LYS A 34 -7.28 -14.60 14.33
C LYS A 34 -6.77 -15.86 13.66
N ALA A 35 -7.53 -16.47 12.74
CA ALA A 35 -7.16 -17.74 12.12
C ALA A 35 -5.93 -17.61 11.21
N LEU A 36 -5.75 -16.42 10.62
CA LEU A 36 -4.62 -16.11 9.74
C LEU A 36 -3.46 -15.40 10.47
N GLY A 37 -3.56 -15.20 11.78
CA GLY A 37 -2.62 -14.39 12.57
C GLY A 37 -1.39 -15.14 13.06
N GLY A 38 -0.31 -15.19 12.28
CA GLY A 38 1.02 -15.64 12.75
C GLY A 38 1.15 -17.14 13.09
N CYS A 39 2.26 -17.51 13.74
CA CYS A 39 2.53 -18.90 14.14
C CYS A 39 1.83 -19.22 15.47
N LEU A 40 0.62 -19.79 15.39
CA LEU A 40 -0.17 -20.30 16.53
C LEU A 40 -0.69 -19.23 17.52
N PRO A 41 -1.57 -18.30 17.09
CA PRO A 41 -2.11 -17.27 17.97
C PRO A 41 -3.06 -17.86 19.03
N THR A 42 -2.57 -18.02 20.26
CA THR A 42 -3.40 -18.48 21.38
C THR A 42 -4.38 -17.37 21.82
N ALA A 43 -3.94 -16.11 21.79
CA ALA A 43 -4.73 -14.91 22.08
C ALA A 43 -4.28 -13.72 21.21
N GLY A 44 -5.21 -12.81 20.87
CA GLY A 44 -4.94 -11.56 20.16
C GLY A 44 -4.97 -10.37 21.13
N ASN A 45 -3.81 -9.94 21.62
CA ASN A 45 -3.71 -8.75 22.46
C ASN A 45 -3.49 -7.52 21.59
N LEU A 46 -4.44 -6.58 21.60
CA LEU A 46 -4.30 -5.27 20.96
C LEU A 46 -3.97 -4.21 22.01
N ARG A 47 -2.94 -3.41 21.76
CA ARG A 47 -2.64 -2.20 22.53
C ARG A 47 -2.55 -1.03 21.58
N VAL A 48 -3.15 0.09 21.98
CA VAL A 48 -3.12 1.34 21.24
C VAL A 48 -2.34 2.33 22.06
N PHE A 49 -1.28 2.87 21.48
CA PHE A 49 -0.50 3.97 22.05
C PHE A 49 -0.78 5.21 21.21
N ALA A 50 -0.86 6.36 21.87
CA ALA A 50 -1.06 7.64 21.22
C ALA A 50 0.01 8.61 21.70
N ASP A 51 0.73 9.20 20.76
CA ASP A 51 1.64 10.30 21.04
C ASP A 51 0.82 11.61 21.08
N LEU A 52 0.88 12.31 22.22
CA LEU A 52 0.10 13.51 22.50
C LEU A 52 1.05 14.69 22.73
N PHE A 53 0.58 15.90 22.42
CA PHE A 53 1.29 17.12 22.82
C PHE A 53 1.14 17.32 24.33
N ASP A 54 2.25 17.47 25.03
CA ASP A 54 2.26 17.73 26.47
C ASP A 54 2.43 19.23 26.74
N GLU A 55 1.57 19.78 27.61
CA GLU A 55 1.44 21.19 28.04
C GLU A 55 1.24 22.26 26.94
N LYS A 56 1.72 22.04 25.72
CA LYS A 56 1.58 22.96 24.60
C LYS A 56 0.19 22.86 23.97
N VAL A 57 -0.57 23.94 24.07
CA VAL A 57 -1.84 24.08 23.35
C VAL A 57 -1.55 24.34 21.88
N VAL A 58 -1.68 23.30 21.05
CA VAL A 58 -1.66 23.42 19.59
C VAL A 58 -3.08 23.62 19.06
N THR A 59 -3.22 24.35 17.96
CA THR A 59 -4.49 24.54 17.26
C THR A 59 -4.35 24.02 15.82
N PRO A 60 -4.42 22.69 15.61
CA PRO A 60 -4.22 22.11 14.29
C PRO A 60 -5.23 22.63 13.28
N SER A 61 -4.77 22.94 12.07
CA SER A 61 -5.64 23.41 10.99
C SER A 61 -6.44 22.26 10.37
N GLY A 62 -5.94 21.03 10.47
CA GLY A 62 -6.57 19.81 10.01
C GLY A 62 -5.68 18.60 10.32
N PHE A 63 -5.92 17.48 9.65
CA PHE A 63 -5.06 16.30 9.73
C PHE A 63 -5.01 15.57 8.39
N LEU A 64 -3.98 14.75 8.20
CA LEU A 64 -3.83 13.90 7.02
C LEU A 64 -4.61 12.61 7.21
N GLY A 65 -5.58 12.37 6.33
CA GLY A 65 -6.35 11.14 6.28
C GLY A 65 -5.99 10.30 5.06
N ALA A 66 -6.02 8.98 5.23
CA ALA A 66 -6.00 8.01 4.14
C ALA A 66 -7.43 7.47 3.96
N LYS A 67 -7.93 7.44 2.73
CA LYS A 67 -9.27 6.94 2.42
C LYS A 67 -9.26 6.15 1.12
N GLU A 68 -9.85 4.97 1.14
CA GLU A 68 -10.21 4.25 -0.08
C GLU A 68 -11.37 4.98 -0.76
N ILE A 69 -11.19 5.31 -2.04
CA ILE A 69 -12.22 6.01 -2.83
C ILE A 69 -13.00 5.04 -3.69
N PHE A 70 -12.30 4.08 -4.27
CA PHE A 70 -12.88 3.14 -5.21
C PHE A 70 -12.09 1.83 -5.21
N ALA A 71 -12.81 0.72 -5.33
CA ALA A 71 -12.25 -0.60 -5.52
C ALA A 71 -13.01 -1.33 -6.61
N PHE A 72 -12.30 -2.00 -7.51
CA PHE A 72 -12.90 -2.75 -8.60
C PHE A 72 -12.09 -3.99 -8.98
N THR A 73 -12.68 -4.85 -9.78
CA THR A 73 -12.04 -6.05 -10.32
C THR A 73 -11.56 -5.74 -11.74
N PRO A 74 -10.24 -5.77 -12.01
CA PRO A 74 -9.73 -5.36 -13.31
C PRO A 74 -10.19 -6.28 -14.44
N THR A 75 -10.52 -5.65 -15.58
CA THR A 75 -10.73 -6.33 -16.86
C THR A 75 -9.69 -5.81 -17.84
N GLN A 76 -8.92 -6.70 -18.46
CA GLN A 76 -7.84 -6.33 -19.37
C GLN A 76 -8.34 -5.37 -20.47
N GLY A 77 -7.64 -4.25 -20.63
CA GLY A 77 -7.92 -3.24 -21.65
C GLY A 77 -9.19 -2.41 -21.41
N ALA A 78 -9.96 -2.68 -20.37
CA ALA A 78 -11.13 -1.88 -20.01
C ALA A 78 -10.70 -0.67 -19.17
N THR A 79 -10.90 0.54 -19.68
CA THR A 79 -10.58 1.75 -18.91
C THR A 79 -11.66 2.03 -17.89
N GLU A 80 -11.27 2.06 -16.62
CA GLU A 80 -12.11 2.50 -15.52
C GLU A 80 -11.99 3.99 -15.29
N TYR A 81 -13.14 4.66 -15.18
CA TYR A 81 -13.22 6.11 -14.96
C TYR A 81 -13.68 6.40 -13.54
N ILE A 82 -12.76 6.85 -12.70
CA ILE A 82 -12.99 7.07 -11.28
C ILE A 82 -13.07 8.56 -11.02
N THR A 83 -14.24 9.04 -10.60
CA THR A 83 -14.41 10.45 -10.19
C THR A 83 -13.98 10.60 -8.73
N LEU A 84 -13.03 11.49 -8.46
CA LEU A 84 -12.56 11.76 -7.10
C LEU A 84 -13.47 12.78 -6.40
N PRO A 85 -13.67 12.65 -5.08
CA PRO A 85 -14.26 13.70 -4.26
C PRO A 85 -13.47 15.01 -4.37
N THR A 86 -14.19 16.13 -4.44
CA THR A 86 -13.63 17.49 -4.53
C THR A 86 -13.76 18.26 -3.21
N ASP A 87 -14.07 17.58 -2.10
CA ASP A 87 -14.25 18.17 -0.78
C ASP A 87 -12.93 18.52 -0.08
N ASP A 88 -11.90 17.70 -0.29
CA ASP A 88 -10.63 17.79 0.43
C ASP A 88 -9.43 18.03 -0.50
N ILE A 89 -8.39 18.72 -0.02
CA ILE A 89 -7.12 18.87 -0.77
C ILE A 89 -6.37 17.52 -0.82
N ILE A 90 -5.90 17.14 -2.00
CA ILE A 90 -5.22 15.85 -2.23
C ILE A 90 -3.71 16.05 -2.22
N ARG A 91 -3.03 15.40 -1.27
CA ARG A 91 -1.56 15.40 -1.18
C ARG A 91 -0.95 14.26 -2.00
N MET A 92 -1.63 13.11 -2.02
CA MET A 92 -1.16 11.89 -2.66
C MET A 92 -2.32 11.02 -3.12
N LEU A 93 -2.17 10.42 -4.30
CA LEU A 93 -3.06 9.41 -4.84
C LEU A 93 -2.26 8.11 -5.00
N MET A 94 -2.84 6.97 -4.64
CA MET A 94 -2.17 5.67 -4.76
C MET A 94 -3.12 4.65 -5.39
N PRO A 95 -2.92 4.30 -6.67
CA PRO A 95 -3.35 3.01 -7.18
C PRO A 95 -2.62 1.90 -6.40
N ILE A 96 -3.38 0.93 -5.90
CA ILE A 96 -2.89 -0.18 -5.10
C ILE A 96 -3.35 -1.46 -5.78
N ASN A 97 -2.37 -2.26 -6.19
CA ASN A 97 -2.60 -3.62 -6.64
C ASN A 97 -2.73 -4.53 -5.40
N THR A 98 -3.91 -5.09 -5.14
CA THR A 98 -4.09 -6.05 -4.02
C THR A 98 -3.85 -7.49 -4.40
N ASN A 99 -3.40 -7.74 -5.64
CA ASN A 99 -3.03 -9.05 -6.11
C ASN A 99 -1.87 -9.65 -5.29
N ASP A 100 -2.07 -10.90 -4.88
CA ASP A 100 -1.11 -11.69 -4.14
C ASP A 100 0.05 -12.22 -4.99
N ALA A 101 -0.15 -12.40 -6.31
CA ALA A 101 0.78 -13.07 -7.21
C ALA A 101 1.61 -12.14 -8.10
N GLU A 102 1.08 -11.00 -8.56
CA GLU A 102 1.72 -10.18 -9.61
C GLU A 102 2.14 -8.77 -9.17
N GLU A 103 3.14 -8.24 -9.87
CA GLU A 103 3.65 -6.87 -9.69
C GLU A 103 2.63 -5.83 -10.19
N PRO A 104 2.60 -4.61 -9.61
CA PRO A 104 1.63 -3.58 -9.99
C PRO A 104 1.71 -3.14 -11.46
N ASP A 105 2.89 -3.15 -12.11
CA ASP A 105 3.03 -2.79 -13.54
C ASP A 105 2.55 -3.87 -14.51
N ILE A 106 2.37 -5.10 -14.02
CA ILE A 106 1.74 -6.19 -14.77
C ILE A 106 0.21 -6.10 -14.67
N GLN A 107 -0.31 -5.51 -13.59
CA GLN A 107 -1.75 -5.28 -13.40
C GLN A 107 -2.24 -4.00 -14.06
N PHE A 108 -1.56 -2.88 -13.82
CA PHE A 108 -1.96 -1.58 -14.36
C PHE A 108 -1.08 -1.21 -15.56
N GLU A 109 -1.68 -0.98 -16.72
CA GLU A 109 -0.93 -0.51 -17.90
C GLU A 109 -0.69 0.99 -17.82
N THR A 110 -1.79 1.76 -17.81
CA THR A 110 -1.76 3.22 -17.87
C THR A 110 -2.58 3.85 -16.77
N VAL A 111 -2.11 5.03 -16.36
CA VAL A 111 -2.80 5.89 -15.41
C VAL A 111 -2.92 7.26 -16.03
N LYS A 112 -4.11 7.83 -15.99
CA LYS A 112 -4.35 9.22 -16.38
C LYS A 112 -5.09 9.96 -15.30
N ILE A 113 -4.66 11.17 -15.00
CA ILE A 113 -5.27 12.07 -14.03
C ILE A 113 -5.60 13.36 -14.75
N ASP A 114 -6.88 13.71 -14.76
CA ASP A 114 -7.37 14.89 -15.45
C ASP A 114 -8.34 15.72 -14.60
N GLU A 115 -8.34 17.03 -14.88
CA GLU A 115 -9.27 18.01 -14.34
C GLU A 115 -10.28 18.40 -15.43
N ASP A 116 -11.55 18.53 -15.04
CA ASP A 116 -12.66 19.05 -15.86
C ASP A 116 -12.75 18.40 -17.25
N ASP A 117 -12.72 17.06 -17.28
CA ASP A 117 -12.81 16.25 -18.50
C ASP A 117 -11.69 16.52 -19.52
N GLY A 118 -10.47 16.63 -19.03
CA GLY A 118 -9.27 16.74 -19.87
C GLY A 118 -8.84 18.17 -20.21
N LYS A 119 -9.45 19.20 -19.61
CA LYS A 119 -8.99 20.59 -19.78
C LYS A 119 -7.56 20.78 -19.27
N ARG A 120 -7.21 20.08 -18.19
CA ARG A 120 -5.84 19.97 -17.69
C ARG A 120 -5.54 18.51 -17.39
N ILE A 121 -4.45 18.02 -17.95
CA ILE A 121 -3.92 16.68 -17.69
C ILE A 121 -2.76 16.84 -16.72
N ILE A 122 -2.88 16.21 -15.54
CA ILE A 122 -1.83 16.22 -14.52
C ILE A 122 -0.81 15.13 -14.81
N TYR A 123 -1.30 13.96 -15.20
CA TYR A 123 -0.49 12.81 -15.57
C TYR A 123 -1.22 12.00 -16.64
N ASP A 124 -0.48 11.47 -17.61
CA ASP A 124 -0.99 10.56 -18.65
C ASP A 124 0.20 9.73 -19.13
N GLY A 125 0.26 8.47 -18.71
CA GLY A 125 1.41 7.62 -18.99
C GLY A 125 1.29 6.21 -18.41
N TYR A 126 2.36 5.44 -18.57
CA TYR A 126 2.41 4.06 -18.08
C TYR A 126 2.67 4.00 -16.57
N THR A 127 2.07 3.02 -15.89
CA THR A 127 2.31 2.76 -14.46
C THR A 127 3.79 2.56 -14.15
N MET A 128 4.54 1.92 -15.06
CA MET A 128 5.98 1.74 -14.93
C MET A 128 6.74 3.07 -14.76
N ASP A 129 6.31 4.12 -15.45
CA ASP A 129 6.94 5.43 -15.33
C ASP A 129 6.63 6.08 -13.98
N LEU A 130 5.42 5.86 -13.43
CA LEU A 130 5.10 6.26 -12.05
C LEU A 130 5.97 5.53 -11.03
N ILE A 131 6.17 4.22 -11.20
CA ILE A 131 7.05 3.43 -10.32
C ILE A 131 8.48 4.01 -10.36
N ARG A 132 9.01 4.31 -11.55
CA ARG A 132 10.33 4.95 -11.73
C ARG A 132 10.40 6.34 -11.11
N LEU A 133 9.33 7.12 -11.17
CA LEU A 133 9.26 8.41 -10.48
C LEU A 133 9.24 8.24 -8.95
N ALA A 134 8.53 7.23 -8.44
CA ALA A 134 8.51 6.91 -7.02
C ALA A 134 9.87 6.41 -6.51
N VAL A 135 10.64 5.69 -7.34
CA VAL A 135 12.03 5.27 -7.03
C VAL A 135 12.93 6.43 -6.64
N ASN A 136 12.73 7.62 -7.22
CA ASN A 136 13.54 8.80 -6.91
C ASN A 136 13.17 9.44 -5.56
N ARG A 137 12.06 9.03 -4.93
CA ARG A 137 11.56 9.60 -3.68
C ARG A 137 11.56 8.60 -2.52
N GLN A 138 11.46 7.31 -2.83
CA GLN A 138 11.40 6.24 -1.85
C GLN A 138 12.46 5.20 -2.14
N ASP A 139 13.27 4.94 -1.13
CA ASP A 139 14.22 3.83 -1.15
C ASP A 139 13.49 2.48 -1.10
N ARG A 140 14.25 1.42 -1.33
CA ARG A 140 13.75 0.06 -1.20
C ARG A 140 13.34 -0.19 0.24
N ILE A 141 12.21 -0.86 0.41
CA ILE A 141 11.79 -1.40 1.71
C ILE A 141 12.58 -2.67 1.95
N GLN A 142 12.96 -2.88 3.21
CA GLN A 142 13.66 -4.07 3.67
C GLN A 142 12.94 -4.61 4.90
N GLU A 143 12.69 -5.91 4.87
CA GLU A 143 12.06 -6.65 5.95
C GLU A 143 12.94 -7.82 6.33
N TYR A 144 13.14 -8.02 7.63
CA TYR A 144 13.76 -9.25 8.13
C TYR A 144 12.71 -10.34 8.19
N ILE A 145 13.03 -11.50 7.63
CA ILE A 145 12.14 -12.66 7.61
C ILE A 145 12.84 -13.83 8.29
N SER A 146 12.07 -14.64 9.00
CA SER A 146 12.53 -15.88 9.60
C SER A 146 11.37 -16.85 9.70
N GLY A 147 11.66 -18.14 9.60
CA GLY A 147 10.63 -19.17 9.62
C GLY A 147 11.20 -20.56 9.73
N LYS A 148 10.29 -21.51 9.94
CA LYS A 148 10.55 -22.95 9.90
C LYS A 148 9.57 -23.60 8.95
N ILE A 149 10.06 -24.46 8.07
CA ILE A 149 9.26 -25.34 7.22
C ILE A 149 9.54 -26.78 7.68
N THR A 150 8.52 -27.61 7.89
CA THR A 150 8.70 -29.01 8.36
C THR A 150 8.55 -30.01 7.21
N SER A 151 7.53 -29.84 6.38
CA SER A 151 7.36 -30.47 5.07
C SER A 151 6.17 -29.79 4.40
N GLY A 152 6.30 -29.38 3.14
CA GLY A 152 5.25 -28.67 2.42
C GLY A 152 5.57 -27.19 2.20
N THR A 153 4.60 -26.31 2.49
CA THR A 153 4.70 -24.89 2.15
C THR A 153 4.52 -23.98 3.37
N LEU A 154 5.22 -22.84 3.33
CA LEU A 154 5.03 -21.73 4.25
C LEU A 154 4.70 -20.49 3.44
N THR A 155 3.55 -19.89 3.74
CA THR A 155 3.11 -18.65 3.10
C THR A 155 3.42 -17.46 4.00
N LEU A 156 4.21 -16.52 3.49
CA LEU A 156 4.49 -15.23 4.14
C LEU A 156 3.83 -14.09 3.38
N TYR A 157 3.36 -13.10 4.11
CA TYR A 157 2.87 -11.82 3.55
C TYR A 157 3.96 -10.78 3.75
N LEU A 158 4.58 -10.36 2.66
CA LEU A 158 5.70 -9.44 2.67
C LEU A 158 5.29 -8.12 1.99
N THR A 159 5.89 -7.03 2.43
CA THR A 159 5.48 -5.68 2.04
C THR A 159 5.87 -5.37 0.60
N ALA A 160 7.04 -5.80 0.12
CA ALA A 160 7.49 -5.39 -1.22
C ALA A 160 6.85 -6.21 -2.35
N CYS A 161 6.36 -5.52 -3.38
CA CYS A 161 5.67 -6.10 -4.55
C CYS A 161 6.30 -5.71 -5.90
N LYS A 162 7.52 -5.16 -5.90
CA LYS A 162 8.23 -4.81 -7.15
C LYS A 162 9.74 -4.86 -6.97
N ASP A 163 10.46 -5.27 -8.01
CA ASP A 163 11.94 -5.36 -8.02
C ASP A 163 12.46 -6.19 -6.84
N ILE A 164 11.76 -7.28 -6.51
CA ILE A 164 11.98 -8.05 -5.29
C ILE A 164 13.34 -8.75 -5.31
N GLN A 165 14.02 -8.72 -4.18
CA GLN A 165 15.26 -9.42 -3.90
C GLN A 165 15.13 -10.13 -2.56
N ASN A 166 15.43 -11.42 -2.56
CA ASN A 166 15.46 -12.25 -1.37
C ASN A 166 16.87 -12.73 -1.12
N VAL A 167 17.34 -12.52 0.11
CA VAL A 167 18.58 -13.12 0.60
C VAL A 167 18.20 -13.98 1.78
N LEU A 168 18.33 -15.28 1.61
CA LEU A 168 17.88 -16.28 2.55
C LEU A 168 19.07 -17.12 2.98
N ILE A 169 19.14 -17.38 4.28
CA ILE A 169 20.21 -18.15 4.91
C ILE A 169 19.53 -19.24 5.72
N GLU A 170 19.87 -20.48 5.38
CA GLU A 170 19.49 -21.65 6.14
C GLU A 170 20.25 -21.70 7.47
N GLN A 171 19.54 -21.98 8.55
CA GLN A 171 20.08 -21.97 9.92
C GLN A 171 20.19 -23.38 10.52
N SER A 172 19.34 -24.31 10.11
CA SER A 172 19.37 -25.73 10.51
C SER A 172 18.60 -26.56 9.49
N HIS A 173 19.07 -27.77 9.15
CA HIS A 173 18.44 -28.57 8.08
C HIS A 173 18.43 -30.07 8.31
N THR A 174 17.38 -30.69 7.79
CA THR A 174 17.35 -32.10 7.38
C THR A 174 17.20 -32.24 5.86
N ASP A 175 16.75 -31.18 5.17
CA ASP A 175 16.60 -31.14 3.71
C ASP A 175 17.90 -30.70 2.99
N THR A 176 17.96 -30.93 1.68
CA THR A 176 19.07 -30.48 0.83
C THR A 176 18.72 -29.26 -0.02
N TYR A 177 17.45 -28.86 -0.06
CA TYR A 177 16.99 -27.67 -0.79
C TYR A 177 15.79 -27.00 -0.10
N PHE A 178 15.73 -25.68 -0.20
CA PHE A 178 14.52 -24.90 0.05
C PHE A 178 14.36 -23.93 -1.13
N SER A 179 13.14 -23.62 -1.54
CA SER A 179 12.89 -22.74 -2.68
C SER A 179 11.73 -21.79 -2.44
N GLU A 180 11.75 -20.68 -3.16
CA GLU A 180 10.68 -19.70 -3.22
C GLU A 180 10.19 -19.63 -4.68
N ALA A 181 8.89 -19.80 -4.89
CA ALA A 181 8.31 -19.54 -6.19
C ALA A 181 8.33 -18.01 -6.45
N TRP A 182 8.75 -17.60 -7.65
CA TRP A 182 8.69 -16.19 -8.01
C TRP A 182 7.25 -15.68 -7.89
N SER A 183 7.09 -14.52 -7.26
CA SER A 183 5.83 -13.80 -7.17
C SER A 183 6.12 -12.31 -7.11
N GLY A 184 5.35 -11.56 -7.89
CA GLY A 184 5.35 -10.11 -7.90
C GLY A 184 4.42 -9.44 -6.89
N GLY A 185 3.49 -10.18 -6.27
CA GLY A 185 2.50 -9.61 -5.37
C GLY A 185 3.01 -9.48 -3.93
N ARG A 186 2.11 -9.53 -2.95
CA ARG A 186 2.47 -9.49 -1.51
C ARG A 186 2.67 -10.86 -0.86
N VAL A 187 2.31 -11.95 -1.55
CA VAL A 187 2.37 -13.31 -0.98
C VAL A 187 3.61 -14.04 -1.48
N ARG A 188 4.34 -14.65 -0.56
CA ARG A 188 5.48 -15.54 -0.87
C ARG A 188 5.23 -16.93 -0.36
N VAL A 189 5.42 -17.90 -1.24
CA VAL A 189 5.29 -19.32 -0.92
C VAL A 189 6.67 -19.94 -0.93
N PHE A 190 7.15 -20.29 0.26
CA PHE A 190 8.37 -21.05 0.45
C PHE A 190 8.04 -22.54 0.53
N THR A 191 8.87 -23.38 -0.06
CA THR A 191 8.64 -24.83 -0.09
C THR A 191 9.90 -25.59 0.29
N SER A 192 9.71 -26.72 0.99
CA SER A 192 10.78 -27.66 1.34
C SER A 192 10.19 -29.07 1.51
N GLY A 193 10.98 -30.08 1.19
CA GLY A 193 10.64 -31.49 1.36
C GLY A 193 10.80 -31.99 2.80
N ALA A 194 11.61 -31.32 3.63
CA ALA A 194 11.84 -31.68 5.03
C ALA A 194 12.02 -30.45 5.95
N ASP A 195 12.49 -30.67 7.17
CA ASP A 195 12.67 -29.62 8.18
C ASP A 195 13.81 -28.66 7.77
N VAL A 196 13.48 -27.37 7.61
CA VAL A 196 14.40 -26.26 7.32
C VAL A 196 14.03 -25.05 8.17
N ASP A 197 14.98 -24.59 8.98
CA ASP A 197 14.93 -23.29 9.64
C ASP A 197 15.68 -22.25 8.80
N PHE A 198 15.09 -21.07 8.60
CA PHE A 198 15.71 -20.02 7.79
C PHE A 198 15.54 -18.63 8.40
N GLY A 199 16.48 -17.76 8.05
CA GLY A 199 16.40 -16.33 8.28
C GLY A 199 16.89 -15.57 7.04
N GLY A 200 16.47 -14.32 6.88
CA GLY A 200 16.83 -13.59 5.67
C GLY A 200 16.33 -12.16 5.63
N ILE A 201 16.60 -11.53 4.49
CA ILE A 201 16.15 -10.18 4.17
C ILE A 201 15.32 -10.26 2.89
N HIS A 202 14.11 -9.73 2.96
CA HIS A 202 13.26 -9.44 1.82
C HIS A 202 13.38 -7.96 1.49
N SER A 203 13.68 -7.61 0.24
CA SER A 203 13.75 -6.22 -0.18
C SER A 203 13.08 -5.96 -1.51
N GLY A 204 12.40 -4.84 -1.64
CA GLY A 204 11.89 -4.39 -2.94
C GLY A 204 11.23 -3.02 -2.84
N ARG A 205 10.28 -2.78 -3.72
CA ARG A 205 9.55 -1.52 -3.89
C ARG A 205 8.05 -1.76 -3.88
N CYS A 206 7.27 -0.69 -4.05
CA CYS A 206 5.81 -0.72 -4.13
C CYS A 206 5.18 -1.46 -2.93
N PRO A 207 5.28 -0.89 -1.71
CA PRO A 207 4.71 -1.50 -0.52
C PRO A 207 3.25 -1.87 -0.75
N HIS A 208 2.91 -3.14 -0.54
CA HIS A 208 1.57 -3.69 -0.73
C HIS A 208 0.98 -3.39 -2.12
N GLY A 209 1.83 -3.35 -3.16
CA GLY A 209 1.42 -3.05 -4.53
C GLY A 209 1.02 -1.60 -4.78
N SER A 210 1.34 -0.68 -3.86
CA SER A 210 1.03 0.74 -4.02
C SER A 210 2.00 1.46 -4.96
N VAL A 211 1.44 2.32 -5.80
CA VAL A 211 2.19 3.17 -6.73
C VAL A 211 1.86 4.63 -6.44
N PRO A 212 2.58 5.29 -5.52
CA PRO A 212 2.19 6.62 -5.06
C PRO A 212 2.46 7.71 -6.10
N ILE A 213 1.49 8.59 -6.26
CA ILE A 213 1.55 9.81 -7.06
C ILE A 213 1.49 10.98 -6.09
N TYR A 214 2.59 11.70 -5.99
CA TYR A 214 2.77 12.80 -5.07
C TYR A 214 2.46 14.14 -5.75
N PHE A 215 1.48 14.87 -5.25
CA PHE A 215 1.17 16.20 -5.77
C PHE A 215 1.99 17.27 -5.05
N GLY A 216 2.70 18.07 -5.83
CA GLY A 216 3.57 19.13 -5.33
C GLY A 216 4.65 18.64 -4.35
N LYS A 217 5.14 19.59 -3.56
CA LYS A 217 6.10 19.37 -2.48
C LYS A 217 5.38 18.84 -1.24
N GLN A 218 5.81 17.67 -0.78
CA GLN A 218 5.16 16.95 0.31
C GLN A 218 5.21 17.65 1.68
N ASN A 219 6.11 18.63 1.85
CA ASN A 219 6.21 19.43 3.06
C ASN A 219 5.49 20.79 2.96
N ASP A 220 4.97 21.14 1.78
CA ASP A 220 4.36 22.44 1.49
C ASP A 220 2.88 22.25 1.09
N PRO A 221 1.93 22.48 2.02
CA PRO A 221 0.50 22.28 1.78
C PRO A 221 -0.08 23.14 0.67
N ASP A 222 0.52 24.30 0.40
CA ASP A 222 0.03 25.23 -0.61
C ASP A 222 0.31 24.74 -2.04
N ASP A 223 1.23 23.78 -2.20
CA ASP A 223 1.60 23.16 -3.47
C ASP A 223 0.85 21.85 -3.75
N TRP A 224 -0.01 21.40 -2.82
CA TRP A 224 -0.80 20.18 -3.01
C TRP A 224 -1.96 20.38 -3.99
N TRP A 225 -2.52 19.27 -4.49
CA TRP A 225 -3.57 19.34 -5.50
C TRP A 225 -4.91 19.73 -4.87
N ASN A 226 -5.27 21.01 -5.02
CA ASN A 226 -6.51 21.57 -4.51
C ASN A 226 -7.68 21.29 -5.46
N VAL A 227 -8.30 20.13 -5.29
CA VAL A 227 -9.46 19.70 -6.07
C VAL A 227 -10.76 20.43 -5.72
N ALA A 228 -10.83 21.15 -4.60
CA ALA A 228 -12.01 21.93 -4.21
C ALA A 228 -12.22 23.18 -5.09
N ARG A 229 -11.22 23.54 -5.90
CA ARG A 229 -11.29 24.68 -6.83
C ARG A 229 -11.69 24.29 -8.26
N ILE A 230 -11.82 22.99 -8.55
CA ILE A 230 -12.17 22.48 -9.88
C ILE A 230 -13.54 21.82 -9.85
N GLY A 231 -14.19 21.73 -11.01
CA GLY A 231 -15.51 21.12 -11.12
C GLY A 231 -15.46 19.60 -10.98
N LYS A 232 -14.43 18.98 -11.57
CA LYS A 232 -14.28 17.52 -11.60
C LYS A 232 -12.81 17.09 -11.59
N ALA A 233 -12.48 16.18 -10.68
CA ALA A 233 -11.22 15.45 -10.66
C ALA A 233 -11.48 14.00 -11.09
N ARG A 234 -10.68 13.46 -12.02
CA ARG A 234 -10.86 12.11 -12.52
C ARG A 234 -9.54 11.37 -12.64
N VAL A 235 -9.59 10.08 -12.31
CA VAL A 235 -8.54 9.10 -12.57
C VAL A 235 -9.06 8.12 -13.60
N GLN A 236 -8.27 7.83 -14.61
CA GLN A 236 -8.52 6.77 -15.58
C GLN A 236 -7.44 5.72 -15.38
N LEU A 237 -7.86 4.48 -15.15
CA LEU A 237 -6.97 3.33 -15.01
C LEU A 237 -7.30 2.32 -16.09
N THR A 238 -6.29 1.90 -16.85
CA THR A 238 -6.45 0.81 -17.81
C THR A 238 -5.63 -0.38 -17.32
N PRO A 239 -6.29 -1.47 -16.87
CA PRO A 239 -5.61 -2.67 -16.48
C PRO A 239 -4.97 -3.35 -17.70
N ARG A 240 -3.74 -3.81 -17.51
CA ARG A 240 -3.03 -4.65 -18.48
C ARG A 240 -3.49 -6.10 -18.44
N ALA A 241 -4.11 -6.52 -17.33
CA ALA A 241 -4.53 -7.89 -17.10
C ALA A 241 -5.94 -7.98 -16.49
N THR A 242 -6.60 -9.12 -16.68
CA THR A 242 -7.92 -9.41 -16.08
C THR A 242 -7.74 -10.12 -14.74
N ALA A 243 -8.64 -9.87 -13.80
CA ALA A 243 -8.72 -10.65 -12.58
C ALA A 243 -8.93 -12.15 -12.86
N ASP A 244 -8.09 -13.02 -12.32
CA ASP A 244 -8.21 -14.47 -12.48
C ASP A 244 -8.17 -15.16 -11.10
N THR A 245 -8.81 -16.32 -11.03
CA THR A 245 -9.20 -17.07 -9.83
C THR A 245 -8.26 -18.24 -9.50
N VAL A 246 -7.16 -18.43 -10.24
CA VAL A 246 -6.33 -19.64 -10.18
C VAL A 246 -4.89 -19.32 -9.76
N PRO A 247 -4.33 -19.93 -8.70
CA PRO A 247 -2.93 -19.66 -8.30
C PRO A 247 -1.95 -20.12 -9.39
N GLY A 248 -1.26 -19.16 -9.99
CA GLY A 248 -0.23 -19.36 -11.02
C GLY A 248 0.41 -18.01 -11.37
N CYS A 249 1.60 -18.01 -11.97
CA CYS A 249 2.40 -16.81 -12.29
C CYS A 249 1.79 -15.90 -13.39
N ASP A 250 0.49 -16.05 -13.63
CA ASP A 250 -0.30 -15.19 -14.52
C ASP A 250 -1.81 -15.19 -14.20
N THR A 251 -2.25 -15.88 -13.13
CA THR A 251 -3.64 -16.34 -13.02
C THR A 251 -4.32 -16.07 -11.67
N ALA A 252 -3.62 -15.50 -10.69
CA ALA A 252 -4.27 -14.94 -9.50
C ALA A 252 -4.17 -13.44 -9.63
N LYS A 253 -5.29 -12.75 -9.83
CA LYS A 253 -5.35 -11.29 -10.03
C LYS A 253 -6.58 -10.77 -9.29
N THR A 254 -6.40 -10.13 -8.13
CA THR A 254 -7.50 -9.66 -7.27
C THR A 254 -7.44 -8.15 -7.07
N THR A 255 -8.64 -7.61 -6.86
CA THR A 255 -9.09 -6.23 -6.56
C THR A 255 -8.05 -5.11 -6.64
N GLU A 256 -8.34 -4.11 -7.45
CA GLU A 256 -7.56 -2.89 -7.52
C GLU A 256 -8.23 -1.82 -6.65
N LEU A 257 -7.42 -1.14 -5.83
CA LEU A 257 -7.89 -0.15 -4.87
C LEU A 257 -7.25 1.19 -5.21
N VAL A 258 -8.06 2.24 -5.34
CA VAL A 258 -7.56 3.61 -5.44
C VAL A 258 -7.70 4.29 -4.09
N GLY A 259 -6.56 4.43 -3.42
CA GLY A 259 -6.43 5.14 -2.15
C GLY A 259 -6.14 6.62 -2.39
N GLN A 260 -6.91 7.50 -1.78
CA GLN A 260 -6.67 8.94 -1.73
C GLN A 260 -6.17 9.31 -0.34
N PHE A 261 -5.11 10.12 -0.30
CA PHE A 261 -4.63 10.75 0.92
C PHE A 261 -4.98 12.24 0.83
N ALA A 262 -5.92 12.64 1.67
CA ALA A 262 -6.50 13.97 1.66
C ALA A 262 -6.36 14.64 3.03
N ILE A 263 -6.31 15.97 3.05
CA ILE A 263 -6.44 16.72 4.29
C ILE A 263 -7.91 16.81 4.64
N LYS A 264 -8.27 16.43 5.86
CA LYS A 264 -9.57 16.78 6.42
C LYS A 264 -9.44 18.02 7.30
N TYR A 265 -10.23 19.04 6.98
CA TYR A 265 -10.39 20.27 7.77
C TYR A 265 -11.46 20.10 8.86
#